data_AF-A0A8J8A2L8-F1
#
_entry.id   AF-A0A8J8A2L8-F1
#
_cell.length_a   1.000
_cell.length_b   1.000
_cell.length_c   1.000
_cell.angle_alpha   90.00
_cell.angle_beta   90.00
_cell.angle_gamma   90.00
#
_symmetry.space_group_name_H-M   'P 1'
#
loop_
_entity.id
_entity.type
_entity.pdbx_description
1 polymer ?
#
loop_
_entity_poly.entity_id
_entity_poly.type
_entity_poly.pdbx_seq_one_letter_code
_entity_poly.pdbx_strand_id
1 'polypeptide(L)'
;MGTPAGFRFSGRALIIIAVAAFIIAGLLLFVAPDTAHPVLVTEEDESEVPPDAEVLRYTNLSEGGQDVFDRGLRADGFIRVYQSPPDFDYPTGDTVAAARVKKNGTIYSILTASRCKLCGLVNVLGYIAGLVGLILLMRGAFRLLNGEADVRADDR
;
A
#
# COMPACT_ATOMS: atom_id res chain seq x y z
N MET A 1 37.37 8.51 27.07
CA MET A 1 36.18 8.53 26.19
C MET A 1 34.99 8.10 27.02
N GLY A 2 34.16 9.06 27.46
CA GLY A 2 32.94 8.76 28.20
C GLY A 2 31.85 8.30 27.24
N THR A 3 31.27 7.13 27.49
CA THR A 3 30.06 6.67 26.82
C THR A 3 28.96 7.72 26.98
N PRO A 4 28.22 8.08 25.91
CA PRO A 4 27.16 9.08 26.03
C PRO A 4 26.11 8.57 27.02
N ALA A 5 25.71 9.45 27.95
CA ALA A 5 24.67 9.17 28.92
C ALA A 5 23.37 8.83 28.18
N GLY A 6 23.10 7.54 28.01
CA GLY A 6 21.86 7.09 27.41
C GLY A 6 20.70 7.49 28.31
N PHE A 7 19.71 8.20 27.75
CA PHE A 7 18.47 8.54 28.44
C PHE A 7 17.89 7.28 29.13
N ARG A 8 17.90 7.27 30.47
CA ARG A 8 17.38 6.16 31.27
C ARG A 8 15.89 6.39 31.51
N PHE A 9 15.04 5.94 30.58
CA PHE A 9 13.60 5.89 30.80
C PHE A 9 13.25 4.85 31.87
N SER A 10 12.26 5.14 32.72
CA SER A 10 11.72 4.18 33.69
C SER A 10 10.96 3.05 33.00
N GLY A 11 10.83 1.89 33.66
CA GLY A 11 10.12 0.72 33.14
C GLY A 11 8.67 1.02 32.75
N ARG A 12 7.98 1.86 33.53
CA ARG A 12 6.62 2.35 33.19
C ARG A 12 6.63 3.21 31.92
N ALA A 13 7.60 4.10 31.77
CA ALA A 13 7.72 4.92 30.56
C ALA A 13 8.00 4.04 29.31
N LEU A 14 8.84 3.01 29.44
CA LEU A 14 9.10 2.04 28.35
C LEU A 14 7.83 1.28 27.94
N ILE A 15 6.98 0.89 28.89
CA ILE A 15 5.71 0.22 28.61
C ILE A 15 4.73 1.17 27.91
N ILE A 16 4.62 2.43 28.35
CA ILE A 16 3.74 3.42 27.69
C ILE A 16 4.18 3.64 26.22
N ILE A 17 5.49 3.77 25.99
CA ILE A 17 6.04 3.92 24.63
C ILE A 17 5.78 2.66 23.81
N ALA A 18 5.89 1.47 24.40
CA ALA A 18 5.58 0.21 23.73
C ALA A 18 4.12 0.14 23.29
N VAL A 19 3.18 0.50 24.17
CA VAL A 19 1.75 0.54 23.85
C VAL A 19 1.46 1.54 22.73
N ALA A 20 2.05 2.73 22.78
CA ALA A 20 1.93 3.73 21.71
C ALA A 20 2.48 3.18 20.38
N ALA A 21 3.63 2.50 20.40
CA ALA A 21 4.20 1.89 19.20
C ALA A 21 3.31 0.78 18.62
N PHE A 22 2.65 -0.03 19.46
CA PHE A 22 1.67 -1.03 19.01
C PHE A 22 0.42 -0.39 18.41
N ILE A 23 -0.08 0.71 18.98
CA ILE A 23 -1.22 1.45 18.41
C ILE A 23 -0.84 2.02 17.04
N ILE A 24 0.33 2.63 16.91
CA ILE A 24 0.83 3.17 15.64
C ILE A 24 1.04 2.04 14.63
N ALA A 25 1.65 0.93 15.03
CA ALA A 25 1.83 -0.24 14.16
C ALA A 25 0.49 -0.80 13.70
N GLY A 26 -0.48 -0.93 14.61
CA GLY A 26 -1.84 -1.34 14.29
C GLY A 26 -2.47 -0.40 13.26
N LEU A 27 -2.44 0.92 13.50
CA LEU A 27 -2.98 1.92 12.57
C LEU A 27 -2.33 1.86 11.19
N LEU A 28 -1.01 1.72 11.12
CA LEU A 28 -0.28 1.61 9.85
C LEU A 28 -0.66 0.32 9.11
N LEU A 29 -0.75 -0.82 9.80
CA LEU A 29 -1.13 -2.09 9.20
C LEU A 29 -2.63 -2.19 8.86
N PHE A 30 -3.49 -1.42 9.52
CA PHE A 30 -4.94 -1.38 9.28
C PHE A 30 -5.36 -0.38 8.21
N VAL A 31 -4.45 0.45 7.68
CA VAL A 31 -4.71 1.15 6.42
C VAL A 31 -4.81 0.08 5.36
N ALA A 32 -6.04 -0.36 5.07
CA ALA A 32 -6.30 -1.34 4.03
C ALA A 32 -5.58 -0.85 2.77
N PRO A 33 -4.63 -1.64 2.21
CA PRO A 33 -4.01 -1.27 0.95
C PRO A 33 -5.16 -1.06 -0.01
N ASP A 34 -5.19 0.10 -0.65
CA ASP A 34 -6.18 0.40 -1.67
C ASP A 34 -5.90 -0.57 -2.82
N THR A 35 -6.59 -1.71 -2.80
CA THR A 35 -6.43 -2.79 -3.79
C THR A 35 -7.06 -2.43 -5.12
N ALA A 36 -7.66 -1.24 -5.22
CA ALA A 36 -8.16 -0.70 -6.47
C ALA A 36 -7.00 -0.41 -7.42
N HIS A 37 -7.10 -0.95 -8.62
CA HIS A 37 -6.27 -0.56 -9.73
C HIS A 37 -6.89 0.63 -10.46
N PRO A 38 -6.16 1.74 -10.63
CA PRO A 38 -6.55 2.79 -11.57
C PRO A 38 -6.50 2.26 -13.00
N VAL A 39 -7.58 2.49 -13.75
CA VAL A 39 -7.68 2.21 -15.18
C VAL A 39 -8.13 3.46 -15.91
N LEU A 40 -7.45 3.80 -16.99
CA LEU A 40 -7.82 4.88 -17.91
C LEU A 40 -8.00 4.29 -19.29
N VAL A 41 -9.10 4.65 -19.95
CA VAL A 41 -9.37 4.26 -21.34
C VAL A 41 -9.38 5.53 -22.18
N THR A 42 -8.51 5.59 -23.19
CA THR A 42 -8.39 6.73 -24.10
C THR A 42 -8.42 6.22 -25.53
N GLU A 43 -9.07 6.97 -26.41
CA GLU A 43 -8.95 6.74 -27.85
C GLU A 43 -7.49 6.94 -28.28
N GLU A 44 -6.96 6.03 -29.10
CA GLU A 44 -5.60 6.09 -29.63
C GLU A 44 -5.68 6.23 -31.16
N ASP A 45 -4.91 7.15 -31.72
CA ASP A 45 -4.87 7.34 -33.18
C ASP A 45 -4.24 6.11 -33.83
N GLU A 46 -4.91 5.55 -34.85
CA GLU A 46 -4.41 4.35 -35.55
C GLU A 46 -3.02 4.57 -36.16
N SER A 47 -2.65 5.80 -36.49
CA SER A 47 -1.32 6.14 -37.01
C SER A 47 -0.20 6.09 -35.96
N GLU A 48 -0.55 6.15 -34.67
CA GLU A 48 0.39 6.03 -33.55
C GLU A 48 0.53 4.57 -33.08
N VAL A 49 -0.33 3.66 -33.56
CA VAL A 49 -0.28 2.24 -33.21
C VAL A 49 0.76 1.52 -34.08
N PRO A 50 1.80 0.90 -33.48
CA PRO A 50 2.76 0.11 -34.23
C PRO A 50 2.08 -1.03 -35.01
N PRO A 51 2.53 -1.36 -36.24
CA PRO A 51 1.89 -2.39 -37.05
C PRO A 51 2.02 -3.81 -36.47
N ASP A 52 2.98 -4.02 -35.56
CA ASP A 52 3.23 -5.25 -34.81
C ASP A 52 2.63 -5.24 -33.40
N ALA A 53 1.94 -4.17 -33.00
CA ALA A 53 1.32 -4.09 -31.68
C ALA A 53 0.17 -5.10 -31.55
N GLU A 54 0.12 -5.77 -30.40
CA GLU A 54 -1.02 -6.60 -30.05
C GLU A 54 -2.24 -5.71 -29.79
N VAL A 55 -3.31 -5.93 -30.56
CA VAL A 55 -4.59 -5.23 -30.42
C VAL A 55 -5.69 -6.26 -30.19
N LEU A 56 -6.21 -6.28 -28.98
CA LEU A 56 -7.31 -7.15 -28.57
C LEU A 56 -8.61 -6.66 -29.23
N ARG A 57 -9.50 -7.60 -29.57
CA ARG A 57 -10.85 -7.25 -30.04
C ARG A 57 -11.78 -7.18 -28.84
N TYR A 58 -12.59 -6.13 -28.74
CA TYR A 58 -13.57 -5.98 -27.67
C TYR A 58 -14.45 -7.23 -27.47
N THR A 59 -14.86 -7.87 -28.58
CA THR A 59 -15.69 -9.09 -28.57
C THR A 59 -14.99 -10.32 -27.99
N ASN A 60 -13.67 -10.32 -27.92
CA ASN A 60 -12.87 -11.41 -27.38
C ASN A 60 -12.52 -11.21 -25.91
N LEU A 61 -12.81 -10.04 -25.34
CA LEU A 61 -12.61 -9.77 -23.92
C LEU A 61 -13.60 -10.57 -23.09
N SER A 62 -13.16 -11.01 -21.91
CA SER A 62 -14.05 -11.55 -20.89
C SER A 62 -15.15 -10.56 -20.49
N GLU A 63 -16.25 -11.03 -19.88
CA GLU A 63 -17.30 -10.13 -19.35
C GLU A 63 -16.72 -9.08 -18.39
N GLY A 64 -15.76 -9.48 -17.55
CA GLY A 64 -15.07 -8.55 -16.66
C GLY A 64 -14.20 -7.53 -17.40
N GLY A 65 -13.54 -7.94 -18.48
CA GLY A 65 -12.75 -7.04 -19.35
C GLY A 65 -13.62 -6.02 -20.07
N GLN A 66 -14.77 -6.46 -20.59
CA GLN A 66 -15.76 -5.59 -21.24
C GLN A 66 -16.34 -4.56 -20.26
N ASP A 67 -16.69 -4.98 -19.04
CA ASP A 67 -17.19 -4.06 -18.01
C ASP A 67 -16.15 -3.01 -17.59
N VAL A 68 -14.89 -3.41 -17.39
CA VAL A 68 -13.79 -2.46 -17.09
C VAL A 68 -13.62 -1.46 -18.22
N PHE A 69 -13.59 -1.94 -19.46
CA PHE A 69 -13.45 -1.11 -20.65
C PHE A 69 -14.60 -0.10 -20.79
N ASP A 70 -15.84 -0.56 -20.70
CA ASP A 70 -17.03 0.28 -20.87
C ASP A 70 -17.19 1.29 -19.74
N ARG A 71 -16.80 0.94 -18.50
CA ARG A 71 -16.74 1.91 -17.39
C ARG A 71 -15.67 2.96 -17.61
N GLY A 72 -14.49 2.57 -18.12
CA GLY A 72 -13.40 3.49 -18.41
C GLY A 72 -13.78 4.49 -19.51
N LEU A 73 -14.42 4.01 -20.58
CA LEU A 73 -14.92 4.84 -21.69
C LEU A 73 -15.96 5.89 -21.27
N ARG A 74 -16.75 5.58 -20.23
CA ARG A 74 -17.78 6.47 -19.69
C ARG A 74 -17.24 7.46 -18.66
N ALA A 75 -16.00 7.29 -18.21
CA ALA A 75 -15.43 8.10 -17.15
C ALA A 75 -14.57 9.22 -17.72
N ASP A 76 -14.70 10.42 -17.12
CA ASP A 76 -13.80 11.54 -17.38
C ASP A 76 -12.47 11.36 -16.62
N GLY A 77 -11.73 10.28 -16.93
CA GLY A 77 -10.43 9.97 -16.34
C GLY A 77 -10.32 8.57 -15.75
N PHE A 78 -9.51 8.42 -14.71
CA PHE A 78 -9.24 7.12 -14.10
C PHE A 78 -10.45 6.56 -13.34
N ILE A 79 -10.85 5.34 -13.68
CA ILE A 79 -11.74 4.54 -12.84
C ILE A 79 -10.94 3.69 -11.86
N ARG A 80 -11.58 3.26 -10.78
CA ARG A 80 -11.02 2.33 -9.80
C ARG A 80 -11.68 0.97 -9.96
N VAL A 81 -10.88 -0.05 -10.25
CA VAL A 81 -11.37 -1.43 -10.39
C VAL A 81 -10.72 -2.32 -9.36
N TYR A 82 -11.53 -3.11 -8.67
CA TYR A 82 -11.07 -4.12 -7.69
C TYR A 82 -10.96 -5.51 -8.31
N GLN A 83 -11.47 -5.68 -9.53
CA GLN A 83 -11.42 -6.90 -10.30
C GLN A 83 -10.26 -6.82 -11.30
N SER A 84 -9.51 -7.90 -11.45
CA SER A 84 -8.44 -8.04 -12.42
C SER A 84 -8.86 -9.05 -13.49
N PRO A 85 -9.53 -8.62 -14.58
CA PRO A 85 -9.84 -9.51 -15.70
C PRO A 85 -8.54 -10.06 -16.32
N PRO A 86 -8.57 -11.29 -16.87
CA PRO A 86 -7.37 -11.93 -17.44
C PRO A 86 -6.83 -11.22 -18.69
N ASP A 87 -7.63 -10.34 -19.30
CA ASP A 87 -7.29 -9.66 -20.55
C ASP A 87 -6.32 -8.48 -20.37
N PHE A 88 -6.18 -7.96 -19.15
CA PHE A 88 -5.36 -6.78 -18.87
C PHE A 88 -4.34 -7.06 -17.78
N ASP A 89 -3.11 -6.65 -18.03
CA ASP A 89 -2.08 -6.67 -17.01
C ASP A 89 -2.35 -5.62 -15.94
N TYR A 90 -2.24 -6.03 -14.68
CA TYR A 90 -2.29 -5.13 -13.54
C TYR A 90 -0.92 -5.17 -12.86
N PRO A 91 -0.02 -4.24 -13.24
CA PRO A 91 1.35 -4.33 -12.78
C PRO A 91 1.42 -4.04 -11.28
N THR A 92 2.49 -4.49 -10.63
CA THR A 92 2.74 -4.21 -9.20
C THR A 92 3.91 -3.22 -9.07
N GLY A 93 3.82 -2.28 -8.12
CA GLY A 93 4.83 -1.23 -7.92
C GLY A 93 4.53 0.06 -8.68
N ASP A 94 5.57 0.88 -8.92
CA ASP A 94 5.46 2.15 -9.66
C ASP A 94 5.56 1.94 -11.17
N THR A 95 4.66 1.13 -11.70
CA THR A 95 4.68 0.73 -13.09
C THR A 95 3.28 0.89 -13.69
N VAL A 96 3.28 1.09 -15.01
CA VAL A 96 2.08 1.24 -15.82
C VAL A 96 2.13 0.18 -16.89
N ALA A 97 1.02 -0.50 -17.12
CA ALA A 97 0.85 -1.39 -18.25
C ALA A 97 -0.19 -0.78 -19.19
N ALA A 98 -0.01 -1.01 -20.48
CA ALA A 98 -0.92 -0.54 -21.50
C ALA A 98 -1.37 -1.74 -22.34
N ALA A 99 -2.67 -1.86 -22.53
CA ALA A 99 -3.28 -2.79 -23.48
C ALA A 99 -4.05 -2.01 -24.53
N ARG A 100 -4.21 -2.57 -25.74
CA ARG A 100 -4.98 -1.94 -26.81
C ARG A 100 -6.22 -2.77 -27.12
N VAL A 101 -7.36 -2.12 -27.24
CA VAL A 101 -8.64 -2.75 -27.56
C VAL A 101 -9.28 -2.04 -28.74
N LYS A 102 -9.62 -2.79 -29.78
CA LYS A 102 -10.41 -2.30 -30.91
C LYS A 102 -11.89 -2.56 -30.69
N LYS A 103 -12.69 -1.49 -30.73
CA LYS A 103 -14.17 -1.52 -30.67
C LYS A 103 -14.75 -0.66 -31.79
N ASN A 104 -15.64 -1.25 -32.59
CA ASN A 104 -16.34 -0.56 -33.69
C ASN A 104 -15.43 0.18 -34.70
N GLY A 105 -14.21 -0.32 -34.93
CA GLY A 105 -13.27 0.31 -35.86
C GLY A 105 -12.25 1.24 -35.20
N THR A 106 -12.55 1.74 -33.99
CA THR A 106 -11.66 2.62 -33.22
C THR A 106 -10.76 1.82 -32.29
N ILE A 107 -9.49 2.20 -32.17
CA ILE A 107 -8.54 1.63 -31.21
C ILE A 107 -8.54 2.50 -29.96
N TYR A 108 -8.59 1.84 -28.81
CA TYR A 108 -8.52 2.45 -27.49
C TYR A 108 -7.33 1.88 -26.74
N SER A 109 -6.57 2.76 -26.09
CA SER A 109 -5.54 2.41 -25.13
C SER A 109 -6.16 2.28 -23.75
N ILE A 110 -5.82 1.21 -23.04
CA ILE A 110 -6.20 0.93 -21.67
C ILE A 110 -4.94 0.99 -20.83
N LEU A 111 -4.77 2.07 -20.08
CA LEU A 111 -3.67 2.21 -19.14
C LEU A 111 -4.13 1.71 -17.77
N THR A 112 -3.45 0.69 -17.27
CA THR A 112 -3.57 0.22 -15.89
C THR A 112 -2.32 0.63 -15.12
N ALA A 113 -2.48 1.04 -13.87
CA ALA A 113 -1.34 1.34 -13.00
C ALA A 113 -1.50 0.71 -11.63
N SER A 114 -0.40 0.61 -10.89
CA SER A 114 -0.45 0.38 -9.45
C SER A 114 -0.06 1.64 -8.70
N ARG A 115 -0.79 1.93 -7.62
CA ARG A 115 -0.46 3.04 -6.70
C ARG A 115 -0.03 2.55 -5.32
N CYS A 116 0.26 1.27 -5.14
CA CYS A 116 0.55 0.72 -3.81
C CYS A 116 2.02 0.88 -3.35
N LYS A 117 2.77 1.87 -3.85
CA LYS A 117 4.13 2.18 -3.35
C LYS A 117 4.14 2.47 -1.85
N LEU A 118 3.13 3.22 -1.40
CA LEU A 118 2.96 3.58 0.00
C LEU A 118 2.50 2.39 0.85
N CYS A 119 1.74 1.44 0.29
CA CYS A 119 1.29 0.26 1.03
C CYS A 119 2.46 -0.61 1.52
N GLY A 120 3.45 -0.84 0.65
CA GLY A 120 4.65 -1.61 1.01
C GLY A 120 5.47 -0.91 2.10
N LEU A 121 5.68 0.41 1.97
CA LEU A 121 6.42 1.20 2.95
C LEU A 121 5.70 1.26 4.31
N VAL A 122 4.38 1.47 4.30
CA VAL A 122 3.54 1.55 5.50
C VAL A 122 3.51 0.21 6.24
N ASN A 123 3.43 -0.91 5.52
CA ASN A 123 3.53 -2.24 6.13
C ASN A 123 4.89 -2.48 6.78
N VAL A 124 6.00 -2.12 6.09
CA VAL A 124 7.35 -2.24 6.65
C VAL A 124 7.51 -1.38 7.91
N LEU A 125 7.03 -0.13 7.89
CA LEU A 125 7.05 0.75 9.06
C LEU A 125 6.20 0.19 10.21
N GLY A 126 5.05 -0.40 9.91
CA GLY A 126 4.20 -1.09 10.89
C GLY A 126 4.92 -2.26 11.57
N TYR A 127 5.60 -3.12 10.80
CA TYR A 127 6.39 -4.23 11.36
C TYR A 127 7.55 -3.74 12.23
N ILE A 128 8.28 -2.72 11.78
CA ILE A 128 9.38 -2.12 12.55
C ILE A 128 8.85 -1.52 13.85
N ALA A 129 7.76 -0.75 13.80
CA ALA A 129 7.13 -0.16 14.98
C ALA A 129 6.67 -1.24 15.97
N GLY A 130 6.07 -2.33 15.47
CA GLY A 130 5.68 -3.47 16.29
C GLY A 130 6.87 -4.17 16.98
N LEU A 131 7.97 -4.39 16.25
CA LEU A 131 9.20 -4.98 16.81
C LEU A 131 9.83 -4.08 17.88
N VAL A 132 9.91 -2.77 17.63
CA VAL A 132 10.40 -1.81 18.62
C VAL A 132 9.51 -1.81 19.86
N GLY A 133 8.18 -1.83 19.68
CA GLY A 133 7.22 -1.95 20.77
C GLY A 133 7.45 -3.20 21.62
N LEU A 134 7.66 -4.35 20.98
CA LEU A 134 7.94 -5.62 21.67
C LEU A 134 9.23 -5.59 22.49
N ILE A 135 10.31 -5.03 21.93
CA ILE A 135 11.60 -4.87 22.63
C ILE A 135 11.44 -3.95 23.85
N LEU A 136 10.73 -2.83 23.70
CA LEU A 136 10.52 -1.88 24.78
C LEU A 136 9.64 -2.47 25.89
N LEU A 137 8.64 -3.28 25.52
CA LEU A 137 7.77 -3.97 26.48
C LEU A 137 8.56 -4.97 27.31
N MET A 138 9.39 -5.82 26.67
CA MET A 138 10.28 -6.75 27.38
C MET A 138 11.25 -6.01 28.31
N ARG A 139 11.86 -4.92 27.82
CA ARG A 139 12.82 -4.13 28.61
C ARG A 139 12.16 -3.41 29.78
N GLY A 140 10.93 -2.90 29.59
CA GLY A 140 10.14 -2.27 30.65
C GLY A 140 9.70 -3.27 31.72
N ALA A 141 9.19 -4.44 31.31
CA ALA A 141 8.80 -5.52 32.20
C ALA A 141 9.99 -6.04 33.02
N PHE A 142 11.15 -6.28 32.39
CA PHE A 142 12.35 -6.74 33.07
C PHE A 142 12.82 -5.76 34.15
N ARG A 143 12.72 -4.45 33.91
CA ARG A 143 13.08 -3.44 34.91
C ARG A 143 12.12 -3.38 36.09
N LEU A 144 10.81 -3.49 35.83
CA LEU A 144 9.81 -3.55 36.89
C LEU A 144 9.98 -4.80 37.76
N LEU A 145 10.24 -5.96 37.14
CA LEU A 145 10.49 -7.22 37.86
C LEU A 145 11.78 -7.18 38.69
N ASN A 146 12.80 -6.44 38.24
CA ASN A 146 14.08 -6.29 38.94
C ASN A 146 14.13 -5.08 39.90
N GLY A 147 12.97 -4.54 40.28
CA GLY A 147 12.89 -3.58 41.38
C GLY A 147 13.36 -2.16 41.04
N GLU A 148 13.05 -1.65 39.84
CA GLU A 148 13.16 -0.21 39.60
C GLU A 148 12.21 0.52 40.57
N ALA A 149 12.79 1.17 41.58
CA ALA A 149 12.08 1.83 42.65
C ALA A 149 11.11 2.87 42.07
N ASP A 150 9.85 2.79 42.51
CA ASP A 150 8.84 3.77 42.19
C ASP A 150 9.33 5.15 42.67
N VAL A 151 9.54 6.10 41.76
CA VAL A 151 9.98 7.47 42.09
C VAL A 151 8.95 8.20 42.97
N ARG A 152 7.79 7.59 43.25
CA ARG A 152 6.77 8.08 44.18
C ARG A 152 7.02 7.80 45.66
N ALA A 153 8.17 7.23 46.05
CA ALA A 153 8.46 6.95 47.46
C ALA A 153 8.97 8.16 48.27
N ASP A 154 9.14 9.34 47.68
CA ASP A 154 9.81 10.49 48.32
C ASP A 154 8.93 11.74 48.50
N ASP A 155 7.59 11.57 48.54
CA ASP A 155 6.63 12.65 48.87
C ASP A 155 5.81 12.29 50.13
N ARG A 156 6.48 11.92 51.23
CA ARG A 156 5.82 11.77 52.54
C ARG A 156 6.65 12.28 53.71
#